data_AF-A0A928A708-F1
#
_entry.id   AF-A0A928A708-F1
#
_cell.length_a   1.000
_cell.length_b   1.000
_cell.length_c   1.000
_cell.angle_alpha   90.00
_cell.angle_beta   90.00
_cell.angle_gamma   90.00
#
_symmetry.space_group_name_H-M   'P 1'
#
loop_
_entity.id
_entity.type
_entity.pdbx_description
1 polymer ?
#
loop_
_entity_poly.entity_id
_entity_poly.type
_entity_poly.pdbx_seq_one_letter_code
_entity_poly.pdbx_strand_id
1 'polypeptide(L)'
;MRGFSQFYIKFLGELWGNISEIFSMIWSIIAKIFYGDWADNGYFNTFMNSISDWNALDYIAFILVLIINIGFITLLCVLLFQWIRRYIRFIKREVDKDALVEEVSVLNQKVVELIDEKNKILAMRVSQIGAGSPGVADYESAGGKKKLDSESRFSKLMQVDRQAAENPKITVMNQTDMLDLPGLVDRFIGYSASQLKLFYTREIIARWFAGLATSKVLILEGISGTGKTSLPYAMGKFFQNDTSIISVQPSWRDRSELLGYLNEFTKRFNETDFLKSVYAASYSDTINLIVLDEMNLARIEYYFAEFLSVMEMPDVNEWKIDIVPVSDAHDPKNLINGKILIPQNLWFIGTANKDDSTFTITDKVYDRAVAIAINKKADFIDAPFTENVSMTFEYLDDLFKRTQSGYQLSEVANSGFIQLDEFIQDKFKIAFGNRIMKQIKLFVPVYMGCGFSEFDGLDYMLTFKILRKFEMLNLTFLKKELDELIALIDKLFGKEQFIVSKNFIADLKKAA
;
A
#
# COMPACT_ATOMS: atom_id res chain seq x y z
N MET A 1 24.74 41.18 10.25
CA MET A 1 24.75 40.17 11.33
C MET A 1 24.64 40.73 12.75
N ARG A 2 25.02 41.98 13.06
CA ARG A 2 24.93 42.54 14.42
C ARG A 2 23.51 42.65 15.01
N GLY A 3 22.52 43.05 14.20
CA GLY A 3 21.13 43.21 14.67
C GLY A 3 20.45 41.90 15.08
N PHE A 4 20.64 40.83 14.29
CA PHE A 4 20.10 39.50 14.62
C PHE A 4 20.76 38.91 15.86
N SER A 5 22.08 39.06 16.02
CA SER A 5 22.79 38.57 17.21
C SER A 5 22.32 39.28 18.48
N GLN A 6 22.08 40.59 18.46
CA GLN A 6 21.53 41.32 19.60
C GLN A 6 20.09 40.92 19.92
N PHE A 7 19.25 40.75 18.89
CA PHE A 7 17.89 40.23 19.07
C PHE A 7 17.91 38.81 19.67
N TYR A 8 18.75 37.92 19.16
CA TYR A 8 18.82 36.53 19.58
C TYR A 8 19.33 36.37 21.01
N ILE A 9 20.32 37.16 21.42
CA ILE A 9 20.81 37.19 22.81
C ILE A 9 19.72 37.72 23.76
N LYS A 10 18.99 38.76 23.36
CA LYS A 10 17.88 39.30 24.15
C LYS A 10 16.73 38.31 24.26
N PHE A 11 16.36 37.67 23.16
CA PHE A 11 15.34 36.63 23.09
C PHE A 11 15.70 35.42 23.96
N LEU A 12 16.94 34.92 23.88
CA LEU A 12 17.41 33.83 24.75
C LEU A 12 17.40 34.23 26.23
N GLY A 13 17.74 35.49 26.55
CA GLY A 13 17.67 36.01 27.91
C GLY A 13 16.25 36.03 28.45
N GLU A 14 15.29 36.54 27.68
CA GLU A 14 13.86 36.56 28.05
C GLU A 14 13.28 35.15 28.14
N LEU A 15 13.64 34.26 27.21
CA LEU A 15 13.19 32.87 27.18
C LEU A 15 13.73 32.08 28.38
N TRP A 16 15.00 32.28 28.74
CA TRP A 16 15.59 31.65 29.93
C TRP A 16 15.00 32.20 31.23
N GLY A 17 14.69 33.51 31.27
CA GLY A 17 13.96 34.14 32.37
C GLY A 17 12.61 33.45 32.60
N ASN A 18 11.80 33.32 31.55
CA ASN A 18 10.48 32.68 31.62
C ASN A 18 10.57 31.20 32.01
N ILE A 19 11.56 30.46 31.50
CA ILE A 19 11.79 29.07 31.90
C ILE A 19 12.15 28.99 33.39
N SER A 20 12.99 29.88 33.89
CA SER A 20 13.39 29.89 35.30
C SER A 20 12.20 30.17 36.24
N GLU A 21 11.28 31.07 35.84
CA GLU A 21 10.07 31.35 36.60
C GLU A 21 9.17 30.11 36.67
N ILE A 22 8.98 29.40 35.56
CA ILE A 22 8.20 28.15 35.52
C ILE A 22 8.79 27.11 36.49
N PHE A 23 10.12 26.93 36.48
CA PHE A 23 10.77 26.00 37.39
C PHE A 23 10.64 26.42 38.87
N SER A 24 10.73 27.72 39.17
CA SER A 24 10.51 28.21 40.54
C SER A 24 9.07 28.01 41.02
N MET A 25 8.08 28.18 40.14
CA MET A 25 6.67 27.92 40.48
C MET A 25 6.44 26.44 40.76
N ILE A 26 6.96 25.56 39.90
CA ILE A 26 6.88 24.09 40.09
C ILE A 26 7.55 23.70 41.41
N TRP A 27 8.73 24.22 41.70
CA TRP A 27 9.43 23.95 42.96
C TRP A 27 8.65 24.46 44.17
N SER A 28 8.02 25.63 44.09
CA SER A 28 7.20 26.17 45.18
C SER A 28 5.95 25.32 45.45
N ILE A 29 5.35 24.74 44.41
CA ILE A 29 4.20 23.84 44.54
C ILE A 29 4.64 22.52 45.18
N ILE A 30 5.76 21.96 44.73
CA ILE A 30 6.35 20.75 45.33
C ILE A 30 6.71 21.01 46.80
N ALA A 31 7.36 22.14 47.10
CA ALA A 31 7.69 22.52 48.47
C ALA A 31 6.43 22.74 49.33
N LYS A 32 5.34 23.30 48.80
CA LYS A 32 4.06 23.40 49.52
C LYS A 32 3.42 22.04 49.78
N ILE A 33 3.55 21.09 48.86
CA ILE A 33 3.05 19.72 49.03
C ILE A 33 3.84 19.00 50.13
N PHE A 34 5.17 19.13 50.16
CA PHE A 34 6.01 18.36 51.08
C PHE A 34 6.33 19.07 52.43
N TYR A 35 6.34 20.39 52.46
CA TYR A 35 6.73 21.21 53.61
C TYR A 35 5.70 22.30 54.00
N GLY A 36 4.65 22.53 53.19
CA GLY A 36 3.54 23.43 53.51
C GLY A 36 2.38 22.72 54.23
N ASP A 37 1.13 23.14 54.02
CA ASP A 37 -0.15 22.74 54.68
C ASP A 37 -0.32 21.27 55.10
N TRP A 38 0.47 20.34 54.55
CA TRP A 38 0.56 18.96 55.00
C TRP A 38 1.14 18.79 56.41
N ALA A 39 2.00 19.71 56.88
CA ALA A 39 2.67 19.63 58.18
C ALA A 39 1.92 20.35 59.32
N ASP A 40 1.44 21.58 59.10
CA ASP A 40 0.86 22.40 60.19
C ASP A 40 -0.68 22.33 60.28
N ASN A 41 -1.40 22.04 59.17
CA ASN A 41 -2.87 21.84 59.14
C ASN A 41 -3.26 20.55 58.42
N GLY A 42 -2.41 19.53 58.49
CA GLY A 42 -2.53 18.32 57.69
C GLY A 42 -3.80 17.52 57.97
N TYR A 43 -4.32 16.89 56.91
CA TYR A 43 -5.33 15.83 56.97
C TYR A 43 -5.04 14.78 58.06
N PHE A 44 -3.78 14.60 58.47
CA PHE A 44 -3.38 13.70 59.54
C PHE A 44 -3.89 14.13 60.93
N ASN A 45 -3.84 15.42 61.29
CA ASN A 45 -4.41 15.90 62.56
C ASN A 45 -5.94 15.89 62.53
N THR A 46 -6.53 16.23 61.38
CA THR A 46 -7.98 16.12 61.16
C THR A 46 -8.45 14.66 61.26
N PHE A 47 -7.66 13.73 60.75
CA PHE A 47 -7.87 12.29 60.82
C PHE A 47 -7.75 11.76 62.26
N MET A 48 -6.68 12.13 62.98
CA MET A 48 -6.47 11.72 64.38
C MET A 48 -7.56 12.26 65.31
N ASN A 49 -8.03 13.50 65.10
CA ASN A 49 -9.16 14.06 65.85
C ASN A 49 -10.50 13.40 65.48
N SER A 50 -10.63 12.84 64.27
CA SER A 50 -11.86 12.14 63.86
C SER A 50 -11.93 10.74 64.47
N ILE A 51 -10.79 10.08 64.73
CA ILE A 51 -10.71 8.73 65.32
C ILE A 51 -11.34 8.64 66.72
N SER A 52 -11.35 9.74 67.49
CA SER A 52 -11.95 9.75 68.85
C SER A 52 -13.46 9.61 68.85
N ASP A 53 -14.14 9.94 67.74
CA ASP A 53 -15.60 9.97 67.63
C ASP A 53 -16.17 8.75 66.88
N TRP A 54 -15.33 7.78 66.54
CA TRP A 54 -15.71 6.63 65.71
C TRP A 54 -16.46 5.53 66.48
N ASN A 55 -17.54 5.03 65.88
CA ASN A 55 -18.23 3.83 66.33
C ASN A 55 -17.58 2.56 65.73
N ALA A 56 -17.94 1.38 66.25
CA ALA A 56 -17.38 0.10 65.80
C ALA A 56 -17.56 -0.17 64.29
N LEU A 57 -18.61 0.37 63.67
CA LEU A 57 -18.84 0.27 62.22
C LEU A 57 -17.88 1.14 61.40
N ASP A 58 -17.46 2.30 61.93
CA ASP A 58 -16.55 3.23 61.25
C ASP A 58 -15.13 2.64 61.17
N TYR A 59 -14.70 1.93 62.23
CA TYR A 59 -13.44 1.18 62.23
C TYR A 59 -13.41 0.05 61.19
N ILE A 60 -14.53 -0.67 61.01
CA ILE A 60 -14.64 -1.73 60.00
C ILE A 60 -14.57 -1.13 58.58
N ALA A 61 -15.28 -0.01 58.35
CA ALA A 61 -15.26 0.69 57.07
C ALA A 61 -13.85 1.23 56.75
N PHE A 62 -13.15 1.78 57.74
CA PHE A 62 -11.78 2.27 57.58
C PHE A 62 -10.81 1.15 57.17
N ILE A 63 -10.85 -0.01 57.83
CA ILE A 63 -10.01 -1.16 57.48
C ILE A 63 -10.27 -1.62 56.04
N LEU A 64 -11.53 -1.64 55.62
CA LEU A 64 -11.92 -2.05 54.26
C LEU A 64 -11.39 -1.05 53.21
N VAL A 65 -11.52 0.25 53.47
CA VAL A 65 -10.96 1.32 52.61
C VAL A 65 -9.43 1.27 52.57
N LEU A 66 -8.78 0.97 53.69
CA LEU A 66 -7.33 0.83 53.76
C LEU A 66 -6.83 -0.34 52.90
N ILE A 67 -7.51 -1.49 52.94
CA ILE A 67 -7.20 -2.66 52.11
C ILE A 67 -7.34 -2.31 50.62
N ILE A 68 -8.42 -1.61 50.23
CA ILE A 68 -8.63 -1.16 48.85
C ILE A 68 -7.51 -0.22 48.40
N ASN A 69 -7.13 0.75 49.23
CA ASN A 69 -6.06 1.69 48.90
C ASN A 69 -4.69 1.01 48.77
N ILE A 70 -4.37 0.05 49.65
CA ILE A 70 -3.14 -0.75 49.53
C ILE A 70 -3.16 -1.57 48.24
N GLY A 71 -4.30 -2.17 47.88
CA GLY A 71 -4.49 -2.87 46.61
C GLY A 71 -4.29 -1.96 45.39
N PHE A 72 -4.81 -0.73 45.46
CA PHE A 72 -4.66 0.25 44.39
C PHE A 72 -3.19 0.71 44.23
N ILE A 73 -2.50 1.01 45.32
CA ILE A 73 -1.09 1.44 45.30
C ILE A 73 -0.19 0.31 44.79
N THR A 74 -0.43 -0.93 45.24
CA THR A 74 0.34 -2.09 44.76
C THR A 74 0.12 -2.34 43.26
N LEU A 75 -1.10 -2.22 42.75
CA LEU A 75 -1.39 -2.28 41.31
C LEU A 75 -0.64 -1.19 40.53
N LEU A 76 -0.65 0.04 41.03
CA LEU A 76 0.00 1.19 40.40
C LEU A 76 1.53 0.99 40.32
N CYS A 77 2.15 0.48 41.40
CA CYS A 77 3.56 0.10 41.42
C CYS A 77 3.88 -1.04 40.43
N VAL A 78 3.02 -2.05 40.32
CA VAL A 78 3.21 -3.16 39.36
C VAL A 78 3.12 -2.65 37.91
N LEU A 79 2.16 -1.78 37.60
CA LEU A 79 2.03 -1.16 36.27
C LEU A 79 3.27 -0.32 35.93
N LEU A 80 3.75 0.47 36.89
CA LEU A 80 4.96 1.28 36.71
C LEU A 80 6.19 0.39 36.44
N PHE A 81 6.35 -0.70 37.19
CA PHE A 81 7.43 -1.66 36.99
C PHE A 81 7.34 -2.35 35.62
N GLN A 82 6.13 -2.73 35.18
CA GLN A 82 5.94 -3.31 33.84
C GLN A 82 6.30 -2.32 32.73
N TRP A 83 5.94 -1.04 32.89
CA TRP A 83 6.29 0.02 31.95
C TRP A 83 7.80 0.23 31.86
N ILE A 84 8.49 0.33 33.00
CA ILE A 84 9.95 0.48 33.07
C ILE A 84 10.63 -0.74 32.43
N ARG A 85 10.17 -1.95 32.74
CA ARG A 85 10.73 -3.19 32.16
C ARG A 85 10.51 -3.27 30.65
N ARG A 86 9.39 -2.74 30.14
CA ARG A 86 9.11 -2.67 28.70
C ARG A 86 9.99 -1.64 28.02
N TYR A 87 10.21 -0.49 28.66
CA TYR A 87 11.08 0.58 28.19
C TYR A 87 12.56 0.14 28.11
N ILE A 88 13.09 -0.50 29.16
CA ILE A 88 14.47 -1.01 29.17
C ILE A 88 14.69 -2.09 28.09
N ARG A 89 13.72 -2.98 27.87
CA ARG A 89 13.78 -3.99 26.80
C ARG A 89 13.78 -3.36 25.40
N PHE A 90 13.11 -2.22 25.24
CA PHE A 90 13.05 -1.50 23.98
C PHE A 90 14.41 -0.87 23.66
N ILE A 91 15.02 -0.17 24.62
CA ILE A 91 16.35 0.46 24.46
C ILE A 91 17.43 -0.59 24.13
N LYS A 92 17.43 -1.74 24.82
CA LYS A 92 18.43 -2.80 24.55
C LYS A 92 18.31 -3.37 23.13
N ARG A 93 17.09 -3.47 22.59
CA ARG A 93 16.86 -3.92 21.21
C ARG A 93 17.30 -2.91 20.15
N GLU A 94 17.29 -1.62 20.48
CA GLU A 94 17.68 -0.55 19.56
C GLU A 94 19.20 -0.46 19.48
N VAL A 95 19.90 -0.57 20.62
CA VAL A 95 21.37 -0.65 20.67
C VAL A 95 21.91 -1.87 19.91
N ASP A 96 21.28 -3.04 20.03
CA ASP A 96 21.69 -4.23 19.26
C ASP A 96 21.47 -4.05 17.73
N LYS A 97 20.45 -3.29 17.31
CA LYS A 97 20.23 -3.01 15.88
C LYS A 97 21.28 -2.06 15.32
N ASP A 98 21.61 -1.00 16.06
CA ASP A 98 22.62 -0.04 15.64
C ASP A 98 24.01 -0.70 15.55
N ALA A 99 24.34 -1.59 16.49
CA ALA A 99 25.56 -2.39 16.45
C ALA A 99 25.61 -3.33 15.23
N LEU A 100 24.49 -3.99 14.88
CA LEU A 100 24.40 -4.83 13.68
C LEU A 100 24.53 -4.02 12.38
N VAL A 101 23.96 -2.81 12.34
CA VAL A 101 24.09 -1.91 11.18
C VAL A 101 25.53 -1.44 11.01
N GLU A 102 26.22 -1.13 12.11
CA GLU A 102 27.65 -0.79 12.09
C GLU A 102 28.49 -1.97 11.61
N GLU A 103 28.23 -3.19 12.07
CA GLU A 103 28.93 -4.40 11.62
C GLU A 103 28.71 -4.69 10.13
N VAL A 104 27.48 -4.51 9.61
CA VAL A 104 27.17 -4.63 8.18
C VAL A 104 27.91 -3.56 7.36
N SER A 105 28.05 -2.35 7.88
CA SER A 105 28.80 -1.28 7.20
C SER A 105 30.30 -1.60 7.09
N VAL A 106 30.90 -2.13 8.17
CA VAL A 106 32.30 -2.57 8.21
C VAL A 106 32.52 -3.78 7.29
N LEU A 107 31.56 -4.72 7.23
CA LEU A 107 31.62 -5.86 6.32
C LEU A 107 31.58 -5.43 4.85
N ASN A 108 30.67 -4.52 4.49
CA ASN A 108 30.59 -4.01 3.12
C ASN A 108 31.88 -3.28 2.71
N GLN A 109 32.48 -2.52 3.63
CA GLN A 109 33.77 -1.86 3.38
C GLN A 109 34.89 -2.89 3.15
N LYS A 110 34.94 -3.97 3.94
CA LYS A 110 35.88 -5.09 3.73
C LYS A 110 35.65 -5.82 2.40
N VAL A 111 34.41 -6.00 1.97
CA VAL A 111 34.10 -6.62 0.67
C VAL A 111 34.63 -5.76 -0.47
N VAL A 112 34.47 -4.43 -0.39
CA VAL A 112 35.02 -3.50 -1.39
C VAL A 112 36.55 -3.56 -1.41
N GLU A 113 37.20 -3.58 -0.24
CA GLU A 113 38.65 -3.66 -0.12
C GLU A 113 39.22 -4.98 -0.69
N LEU A 114 38.54 -6.10 -0.42
CA LEU A 114 38.88 -7.42 -0.99
C LEU A 114 38.67 -7.48 -2.51
N ILE A 115 37.66 -6.81 -3.05
CA ILE A 115 37.45 -6.69 -4.50
C ILE A 115 38.60 -5.91 -5.13
N ASP A 116 39.06 -4.83 -4.50
CA ASP A 116 40.19 -4.02 -4.97
C ASP A 116 41.52 -4.78 -4.90
N GLU A 117 41.77 -5.53 -3.82
CA GLU A 117 42.93 -6.42 -3.74
C GLU A 117 42.88 -7.52 -4.80
N LYS A 118 41.72 -8.16 -5.00
CA LYS A 118 41.52 -9.15 -6.06
C LYS A 118 41.79 -8.55 -7.44
N ASN A 119 41.32 -7.33 -7.71
CA ASN A 119 41.54 -6.64 -8.97
C ASN A 119 43.02 -6.28 -9.17
N LYS A 120 43.74 -5.87 -8.12
CA LYS A 120 45.19 -5.68 -8.16
C LYS A 120 45.94 -6.99 -8.42
N ILE A 121 45.53 -8.10 -7.80
CA ILE A 121 46.13 -9.42 -8.01
C ILE A 121 45.88 -9.90 -9.45
N LEU A 122 44.66 -9.73 -9.97
CA LEU A 122 44.32 -10.03 -11.36
C LEU A 122 45.16 -9.19 -12.33
N ALA A 123 45.31 -7.89 -12.08
CA ALA A 123 46.17 -7.02 -12.89
C ALA A 123 47.65 -7.45 -12.83
N MET A 124 48.16 -7.85 -11.67
CA MET A 124 49.53 -8.38 -11.52
C MET A 124 49.71 -9.72 -12.24
N ARG A 125 48.73 -10.64 -12.15
CA ARG A 125 48.78 -11.92 -12.88
C ARG A 125 48.72 -11.74 -14.38
N VAL A 126 47.92 -10.79 -14.88
CA VAL A 126 47.85 -10.45 -16.31
C VAL A 126 49.18 -9.86 -16.80
N SER A 127 49.93 -9.15 -15.95
CA SER A 127 51.26 -8.63 -16.31
C SER A 127 52.36 -9.70 -16.37
N GLN A 128 52.26 -10.79 -15.62
CA GLN A 128 53.27 -11.86 -15.57
C GLN A 128 53.12 -12.94 -16.66
N ILE A 129 51.97 -13.02 -17.33
CA ILE A 129 51.68 -14.07 -18.34
C ILE A 129 52.02 -13.60 -19.78
N GLY A 130 52.62 -12.42 -19.93
CA GLY A 130 52.95 -11.81 -21.23
C GLY A 130 54.18 -12.33 -21.99
N ALA A 131 54.65 -13.57 -21.77
CA ALA A 131 55.77 -14.14 -22.54
C ALA A 131 55.67 -15.66 -22.73
N GLY A 132 55.26 -16.10 -23.94
CA GLY A 132 55.66 -17.40 -24.50
C GLY A 132 54.56 -18.40 -24.94
N SER A 133 54.30 -18.39 -26.25
CA SER A 133 53.79 -19.49 -27.12
C SER A 133 52.31 -19.93 -27.11
N PRO A 134 51.81 -20.45 -28.27
CA PRO A 134 50.42 -20.29 -28.69
C PRO A 134 49.60 -21.58 -28.61
N GLY A 135 48.30 -21.42 -28.35
CA GLY A 135 47.31 -22.45 -28.58
C GLY A 135 46.12 -22.38 -27.63
N VAL A 136 44.99 -21.90 -28.17
CA VAL A 136 43.59 -22.27 -27.90
C VAL A 136 42.68 -21.08 -27.57
N ALA A 137 41.81 -20.81 -28.57
CA ALA A 137 40.47 -20.23 -28.56
C ALA A 137 40.28 -18.76 -28.13
N ASP A 138 39.94 -17.97 -29.14
CA ASP A 138 39.54 -16.57 -29.15
C ASP A 138 38.57 -16.17 -28.04
N TYR A 139 39.04 -15.27 -27.18
CA TYR A 139 38.23 -14.20 -26.63
C TYR A 139 38.79 -12.89 -27.20
N GLU A 140 38.13 -12.38 -28.24
CA GLU A 140 38.38 -11.05 -28.78
C GLU A 140 38.24 -9.99 -27.69
N SER A 141 39.38 -9.54 -27.21
CA SER A 141 39.50 -8.32 -26.43
C SER A 141 39.56 -7.14 -27.40
N ALA A 142 38.39 -6.61 -27.78
CA ALA A 142 38.29 -5.27 -28.33
C ALA A 142 38.47 -4.24 -27.20
N GLY A 143 39.70 -4.15 -26.70
CA GLY A 143 40.18 -3.10 -25.82
C GLY A 143 40.39 -1.79 -26.57
N GLY A 144 39.31 -1.17 -27.03
CA GLY A 144 39.29 0.26 -27.24
C GLY A 144 39.26 0.93 -25.86
N LYS A 145 40.34 1.61 -25.49
CA LYS A 145 40.37 2.57 -24.36
C LYS A 145 39.25 3.60 -24.57
N LYS A 146 38.04 3.33 -24.08
CA LYS A 146 37.10 4.38 -23.71
C LYS A 146 37.51 4.84 -22.31
N LYS A 147 37.76 6.15 -22.21
CA LYS A 147 37.90 6.89 -20.96
C LYS A 147 36.83 6.45 -19.96
N LEU A 148 37.10 6.55 -18.66
CA LEU A 148 36.08 6.48 -17.61
C LEU A 148 34.88 7.35 -18.03
N ASP A 149 33.81 6.73 -18.51
CA ASP A 149 32.50 7.35 -18.61
C ASP A 149 32.06 7.57 -17.17
N SER A 150 31.70 8.81 -16.83
CA SER A 150 31.21 9.14 -15.49
C SER A 150 30.02 8.24 -15.17
N GLU A 151 30.15 7.41 -14.14
CA GLU A 151 29.09 6.49 -13.74
C GLU A 151 27.81 7.30 -13.48
N SER A 152 26.75 6.97 -14.21
CA SER A 152 25.41 7.50 -13.95
C SER A 152 25.10 7.35 -12.45
N ARG A 153 24.41 8.35 -11.90
CA ARG A 153 23.89 8.26 -10.52
C ARG A 153 22.83 7.16 -10.36
N PHE A 154 22.30 6.63 -11.46
CA PHE A 154 21.36 5.51 -11.50
C PHE A 154 22.06 4.23 -11.98
N SER A 155 22.06 3.20 -11.15
CA SER A 155 22.71 1.91 -11.44
C SER A 155 21.75 0.88 -12.02
N LYS A 156 20.58 0.69 -11.38
CA LYS A 156 19.55 -0.27 -11.76
C LYS A 156 18.82 0.16 -13.03
N LEU A 157 18.48 1.44 -13.17
CA LEU A 157 17.76 1.94 -14.34
C LEU A 157 18.64 1.89 -15.61
N MET A 158 19.94 2.16 -15.46
CA MET A 158 20.91 1.99 -16.56
C MET A 158 21.06 0.52 -16.97
N GLN A 159 20.90 -0.43 -16.04
CA GLN A 159 20.85 -1.85 -16.38
C GLN A 159 19.62 -2.17 -17.24
N VAL A 160 18.46 -1.58 -16.93
CA VAL A 160 17.25 -1.72 -17.72
C VAL A 160 17.44 -1.14 -19.14
N ASP A 161 18.07 0.02 -19.27
CA ASP A 161 18.38 0.62 -20.59
C ASP A 161 19.26 -0.30 -21.45
N ARG A 162 20.27 -0.94 -20.84
CA ARG A 162 21.14 -1.91 -21.53
C ARG A 162 20.35 -3.15 -21.95
N GLN A 163 19.57 -3.72 -21.04
CA GLN A 163 18.74 -4.90 -21.33
C GLN A 163 17.72 -4.63 -22.45
N ALA A 164 17.07 -3.47 -22.43
CA ALA A 164 16.11 -3.08 -23.46
C ALA A 164 16.79 -2.84 -24.82
N ALA A 165 18.04 -2.35 -24.83
CA ALA A 165 18.81 -2.18 -26.05
C ALA A 165 19.32 -3.52 -26.63
N GLU A 166 19.69 -4.47 -25.78
CA GLU A 166 20.16 -5.80 -26.19
C GLU A 166 19.01 -6.70 -26.66
N ASN A 167 17.88 -6.69 -25.95
CA ASN A 167 16.72 -7.54 -26.22
C ASN A 167 15.43 -6.70 -26.18
N PRO A 168 15.04 -6.05 -27.29
CA PRO A 168 13.78 -5.32 -27.34
C PRO A 168 12.61 -6.31 -27.18
N LYS A 169 11.78 -6.09 -26.16
CA LYS A 169 10.55 -6.85 -25.94
C LYS A 169 9.52 -6.42 -26.99
N ILE A 170 9.52 -7.09 -28.14
CA ILE A 170 8.50 -6.91 -29.19
C ILE A 170 7.55 -8.09 -29.10
N THR A 171 6.27 -7.81 -28.91
CA THR A 171 5.25 -8.84 -28.75
C THR A 171 4.56 -9.09 -30.09
N VAL A 172 4.69 -10.31 -30.61
CA VAL A 172 3.98 -10.74 -31.80
C VAL A 172 2.75 -11.55 -31.36
N MET A 173 1.56 -11.07 -31.73
CA MET A 173 0.30 -11.77 -31.45
C MET A 173 -0.02 -12.77 -32.55
N ASN A 174 -0.28 -14.01 -32.16
CA ASN A 174 -0.77 -15.04 -33.08
C ASN A 174 -2.29 -14.94 -33.27
N GLN A 175 -2.83 -15.47 -34.38
CA GLN A 175 -4.28 -15.49 -34.62
C GLN A 175 -5.05 -16.24 -33.51
N THR A 176 -4.44 -17.26 -32.91
CA THR A 176 -5.00 -18.03 -31.78
C THR A 176 -5.10 -17.23 -30.48
N ASP A 177 -4.36 -16.13 -30.38
CA ASP A 177 -4.30 -15.27 -29.19
C ASP A 177 -5.25 -14.07 -29.29
N MET A 178 -5.86 -13.86 -30.45
CA MET A 178 -6.91 -12.86 -30.70
C MET A 178 -8.26 -13.35 -30.15
N LEU A 179 -8.34 -13.49 -28.83
CA LEU A 179 -9.53 -13.94 -28.10
C LEU A 179 -10.48 -12.78 -27.79
N ASP A 180 -11.74 -13.12 -27.58
CA ASP A 180 -12.74 -12.25 -26.94
C ASP A 180 -12.63 -12.33 -25.40
N LEU A 181 -13.39 -11.49 -24.68
CA LEU A 181 -13.34 -11.48 -23.21
C LEU A 181 -13.73 -12.82 -22.56
N PRO A 182 -14.82 -13.50 -22.97
CA PRO A 182 -15.16 -14.82 -22.45
C PRO A 182 -14.05 -15.85 -22.71
N GLY A 183 -13.51 -15.90 -23.93
CA GLY A 183 -12.42 -16.80 -24.28
C GLY A 183 -11.14 -16.50 -23.49
N LEU A 184 -10.85 -15.23 -23.21
CA LEU A 184 -9.72 -14.83 -22.38
C LEU A 184 -9.89 -15.28 -20.92
N VAL A 185 -11.11 -15.14 -20.37
CA VAL A 185 -11.46 -15.64 -19.02
C VAL A 185 -11.28 -17.16 -18.96
N ASP A 186 -11.86 -17.89 -19.92
CA ASP A 186 -11.84 -19.35 -19.91
C ASP A 186 -10.41 -19.89 -20.15
N ARG A 187 -9.62 -19.25 -21.03
CA ARG A 187 -8.21 -19.60 -21.24
C ARG A 187 -7.35 -19.30 -20.01
N PHE A 188 -7.57 -18.20 -19.31
CA PHE A 188 -6.85 -17.90 -18.07
C PHE A 188 -7.12 -18.96 -16.99
N ILE A 189 -8.38 -19.38 -16.84
CA ILE A 189 -8.78 -20.41 -15.87
C ILE A 189 -8.13 -21.75 -16.25
N GLY A 190 -8.20 -22.15 -17.53
CA GLY A 190 -7.56 -23.36 -18.04
C GLY A 190 -6.04 -23.36 -17.86
N TYR A 191 -5.37 -22.24 -18.15
CA TYR A 191 -3.94 -22.06 -17.95
C TYR A 191 -3.55 -22.19 -16.47
N SER A 192 -4.26 -21.47 -15.59
CA SER A 192 -3.98 -21.46 -14.15
C SER A 192 -4.19 -22.83 -13.52
N ALA A 193 -5.27 -23.52 -13.89
CA ALA A 193 -5.58 -24.85 -13.36
C ALA A 193 -4.61 -25.92 -13.88
N SER A 194 -4.26 -25.88 -15.18
CA SER A 194 -3.41 -26.91 -15.79
C SER A 194 -1.94 -26.75 -15.39
N GLN A 195 -1.36 -25.57 -15.53
CA GLN A 195 0.08 -25.33 -15.35
C GLN A 195 0.47 -24.94 -13.93
N LEU A 196 -0.30 -24.04 -13.28
CA LEU A 196 0.04 -23.48 -11.97
C LEU A 196 -0.65 -24.20 -10.81
N LYS A 197 -1.63 -25.07 -11.09
CA LYS A 197 -2.50 -25.72 -10.09
C LYS A 197 -3.22 -24.72 -9.19
N LEU A 198 -3.60 -23.58 -9.76
CA LEU A 198 -4.38 -22.53 -9.12
C LEU A 198 -5.79 -22.51 -9.71
N PHE A 199 -6.79 -22.43 -8.84
CA PHE A 199 -8.20 -22.50 -9.24
C PHE A 199 -8.89 -21.18 -8.96
N TYR A 200 -9.66 -20.69 -9.94
CA TYR A 200 -10.39 -19.45 -9.86
C TYR A 200 -11.79 -19.63 -10.45
N THR A 201 -12.78 -18.96 -9.85
CA THR A 201 -14.13 -18.92 -10.42
C THR A 201 -14.17 -17.93 -11.58
N ARG A 202 -15.02 -18.23 -12.57
CA ARG A 202 -15.27 -17.34 -13.71
C ARG A 202 -15.66 -15.92 -13.30
N GLU A 203 -16.40 -15.81 -12.21
CA GLU A 203 -16.86 -14.55 -11.61
C GLU A 203 -15.69 -13.68 -11.13
N ILE A 204 -14.70 -14.24 -10.43
CA ILE A 204 -13.52 -13.50 -9.94
C ILE A 204 -12.69 -13.00 -11.13
N ILE A 205 -12.53 -13.82 -12.16
CA ILE A 205 -11.73 -13.46 -13.34
C ILE A 205 -12.45 -12.42 -14.21
N ALA A 206 -13.78 -12.51 -14.33
CA ALA A 206 -14.57 -11.46 -14.96
C ALA A 206 -14.47 -10.12 -14.21
N ARG A 207 -14.53 -10.15 -12.86
CA ARG A 207 -14.30 -8.95 -12.03
C ARG A 207 -12.89 -8.39 -12.20
N TRP A 208 -11.89 -9.26 -12.37
CA TRP A 208 -10.51 -8.85 -12.63
C TRP A 208 -10.42 -8.06 -13.94
N PHE A 209 -10.90 -8.61 -15.05
CA PHE A 209 -10.89 -7.91 -16.34
C PHE A 209 -11.72 -6.63 -16.34
N ALA A 210 -12.92 -6.66 -15.76
CA ALA A 210 -13.73 -5.47 -15.58
C ALA A 210 -13.04 -4.41 -14.71
N GLY A 211 -12.28 -4.84 -13.70
CA GLY A 211 -11.46 -3.97 -12.86
C GLY A 211 -10.31 -3.31 -13.62
N LEU A 212 -9.56 -4.09 -14.41
CA LEU A 212 -8.48 -3.59 -15.26
C LEU A 212 -8.95 -2.53 -16.27
N ALA A 213 -10.16 -2.73 -16.84
CA ALA A 213 -10.79 -1.79 -17.77
C ALA A 213 -11.28 -0.49 -17.10
N THR A 214 -11.37 -0.47 -15.78
CA THR A 214 -12.00 0.61 -15.01
C THR A 214 -10.99 1.49 -14.28
N SER A 215 -9.92 0.90 -13.72
CA SER A 215 -8.87 1.63 -13.01
C SER A 215 -7.51 0.98 -13.19
N LYS A 216 -6.46 1.80 -13.08
CA LYS A 216 -5.06 1.35 -13.03
C LYS A 216 -4.64 0.82 -11.66
N VAL A 217 -5.49 0.99 -10.64
CA VAL A 217 -5.25 0.47 -9.29
C VAL A 217 -6.35 -0.52 -8.94
N LEU A 218 -5.97 -1.75 -8.64
CA LEU A 218 -6.86 -2.79 -8.14
C LEU A 218 -6.45 -3.16 -6.72
N ILE A 219 -7.42 -3.42 -5.85
CA ILE A 219 -7.19 -3.88 -4.48
C ILE A 219 -7.83 -5.26 -4.34
N LEU A 220 -7.03 -6.26 -4.01
CA LEU A 220 -7.48 -7.61 -3.72
C LEU A 220 -7.67 -7.75 -2.22
N GLU A 221 -8.92 -7.82 -1.78
CA GLU A 221 -9.30 -7.98 -0.38
C GLU A 221 -9.74 -9.41 -0.11
N GLY A 222 -9.48 -9.91 1.09
CA GLY A 222 -10.00 -11.20 1.51
C GLY A 222 -9.26 -11.76 2.71
N ILE A 223 -9.65 -12.97 3.13
CA ILE A 223 -8.98 -13.71 4.21
C ILE A 223 -7.59 -14.16 3.73
N SER A 224 -6.66 -14.40 4.64
CA SER A 224 -5.34 -14.97 4.30
C SER A 224 -5.48 -16.34 3.61
N GLY A 225 -4.59 -16.63 2.66
CA GLY A 225 -4.55 -17.92 1.95
C GLY A 225 -5.65 -18.13 0.90
N THR A 226 -6.29 -17.06 0.42
CA THR A 226 -7.33 -17.09 -0.63
C THR A 226 -6.81 -16.87 -2.04
N GLY A 227 -5.48 -16.71 -2.21
CA GLY A 227 -4.85 -16.56 -3.53
C GLY A 227 -4.72 -15.11 -4.02
N LYS A 228 -4.80 -14.11 -3.12
CA LYS A 228 -4.67 -12.68 -3.45
C LYS A 228 -3.36 -12.34 -4.14
N THR A 229 -2.23 -12.85 -3.66
CA THR A 229 -0.92 -12.64 -4.30
C THR A 229 -0.72 -13.58 -5.50
N SER A 230 -1.34 -14.77 -5.47
CA SER A 230 -1.22 -15.79 -6.53
C SER A 230 -1.93 -15.40 -7.82
N LEU A 231 -3.06 -14.69 -7.75
CA LEU A 231 -3.83 -14.24 -8.93
C LEU A 231 -3.02 -13.30 -9.85
N PRO A 232 -2.48 -12.16 -9.38
CA PRO A 232 -1.66 -11.29 -10.21
C PRO A 232 -0.35 -11.95 -10.63
N TYR A 233 0.21 -12.86 -9.83
CA TYR A 233 1.35 -13.68 -10.23
C TYR A 233 1.02 -14.57 -11.43
N ALA A 234 -0.10 -15.29 -11.38
CA ALA A 234 -0.59 -16.13 -12.47
C ALA A 234 -0.92 -15.30 -13.72
N MET A 235 -1.50 -14.11 -13.55
CA MET A 235 -1.79 -13.19 -14.65
C MET A 235 -0.53 -12.72 -15.38
N GLY A 236 0.55 -12.40 -14.65
CA GLY A 236 1.82 -12.05 -15.29
C GLY A 236 2.38 -13.19 -16.13
N LYS A 237 2.40 -14.41 -15.58
CA LYS A 237 2.83 -15.62 -16.30
C LYS A 237 1.94 -15.92 -17.52
N PHE A 238 0.63 -15.66 -17.39
CA PHE A 238 -0.34 -15.80 -18.47
C PHE A 238 -0.09 -14.83 -19.62
N PHE A 239 0.25 -13.56 -19.33
CA PHE A 239 0.60 -12.54 -20.34
C PHE A 239 2.07 -12.57 -20.78
N GLN A 240 2.81 -13.62 -20.43
CA GLN A 240 4.25 -13.77 -20.72
C GLN A 240 5.12 -12.60 -20.21
N ASN A 241 4.67 -11.92 -19.16
CA ASN A 241 5.41 -10.83 -18.53
C ASN A 241 5.36 -10.93 -17.01
N ASP A 242 6.50 -11.23 -16.41
CA ASP A 242 6.58 -11.53 -14.98
C ASP A 242 6.15 -10.35 -14.11
N THR A 243 5.21 -10.62 -13.21
CA THR A 243 4.71 -9.66 -12.23
C THR A 243 5.78 -9.32 -11.20
N SER A 244 5.98 -8.03 -10.95
CA SER A 244 6.91 -7.57 -9.91
C SER A 244 6.19 -7.49 -8.58
N ILE A 245 6.59 -8.30 -7.60
CA ILE A 245 5.99 -8.34 -6.27
C ILE A 245 6.87 -7.55 -5.30
N ILE A 246 6.31 -6.49 -4.72
CA ILE A 246 6.96 -5.59 -3.77
C ILE A 246 6.23 -5.71 -2.43
N SER A 247 6.91 -6.26 -1.43
CA SER A 247 6.35 -6.42 -0.09
C SER A 247 6.39 -5.10 0.69
N VAL A 248 5.23 -4.56 1.04
CA VAL A 248 5.11 -3.32 1.81
C VAL A 248 5.60 -3.55 3.24
N GLN A 249 6.36 -2.58 3.77
CA GLN A 249 6.87 -2.65 5.13
C GLN A 249 6.07 -1.72 6.06
N PRO A 250 5.83 -2.10 7.33
CA PRO A 250 5.14 -1.24 8.30
C PRO A 250 5.83 0.10 8.56
N SER A 251 7.13 0.20 8.26
CA SER A 251 7.93 1.42 8.43
C SER A 251 7.70 2.46 7.33
N TRP A 252 7.01 2.12 6.24
CA TRP A 252 6.84 3.03 5.11
C TRP A 252 6.02 4.25 5.50
N ARG A 253 6.60 5.44 5.24
CA ARG A 253 6.03 6.73 5.67
C ARG A 253 5.91 7.76 4.57
N ASP A 254 6.58 7.58 3.44
CA ASP A 254 6.54 8.53 2.33
C ASP A 254 6.88 7.87 0.98
N ARG A 255 6.83 8.66 -0.10
CA ARG A 255 7.08 8.19 -1.47
C ARG A 255 8.49 7.66 -1.72
N SER A 256 9.48 8.03 -0.90
CA SER A 256 10.88 7.63 -1.08
C SER A 256 11.05 6.13 -0.88
N GLU A 257 10.13 5.49 -0.17
CA GLU A 257 10.07 4.04 0.01
C GLU A 257 9.74 3.31 -1.31
N LEU A 258 8.98 3.96 -2.18
CA LEU A 258 8.65 3.44 -3.51
C LEU A 258 9.59 3.94 -4.59
N LEU A 259 9.94 5.22 -4.58
CA LEU A 259 10.70 5.84 -5.65
C LEU A 259 12.20 5.84 -5.38
N GLY A 260 12.63 5.71 -4.12
CA GLY A 260 14.01 5.93 -3.73
C GLY A 260 14.31 7.38 -3.42
N TYR A 261 15.59 7.67 -3.17
CA TYR A 261 16.07 9.02 -2.88
C TYR A 261 17.49 9.23 -3.40
N LEU A 262 17.83 10.49 -3.71
CA LEU A 262 19.20 10.86 -4.04
C LEU A 262 20.03 11.00 -2.76
N ASN A 263 21.08 10.19 -2.63
CA ASN A 263 22.02 10.36 -1.54
C ASN A 263 22.94 11.55 -1.85
N GLU A 264 22.85 12.61 -1.04
CA GLU A 264 23.61 13.83 -1.28
C GLU A 264 25.13 13.68 -1.08
N PHE A 265 25.56 12.69 -0.29
CA PHE A 265 26.97 12.44 -0.01
C PHE A 265 27.63 11.65 -1.13
N THR A 266 27.01 10.55 -1.55
CA THR A 266 27.55 9.68 -2.61
C THR A 266 27.21 10.18 -4.01
N LYS A 267 26.26 11.13 -4.12
CA LYS A 267 25.65 11.60 -5.38
C LYS A 267 25.00 10.47 -6.20
N ARG A 268 24.74 9.32 -5.57
CA ARG A 268 24.05 8.18 -6.18
C ARG A 268 22.60 8.15 -5.75
N PHE A 269 21.74 7.72 -6.65
CA PHE A 269 20.33 7.52 -6.37
C PHE A 269 20.13 6.11 -5.79
N ASN A 270 19.46 6.02 -4.64
CA ASN A 270 19.09 4.74 -4.05
C ASN A 270 17.83 4.22 -4.73
N GLU A 271 18.00 3.34 -5.72
CA GLU A 271 16.92 2.84 -6.57
C GLU A 271 16.20 1.64 -5.93
N THR A 272 14.89 1.75 -5.77
CA THR A 272 14.03 0.65 -5.32
C THR A 272 13.72 -0.30 -6.48
N ASP A 273 13.30 -1.52 -6.16
CA ASP A 273 12.83 -2.46 -7.18
C ASP A 273 11.48 -2.03 -7.78
N PHE A 274 10.68 -1.28 -7.03
CA PHE A 274 9.47 -0.65 -7.53
C PHE A 274 9.79 0.36 -8.64
N LEU A 275 10.71 1.31 -8.42
CA LEU A 275 11.10 2.30 -9.44
C LEU A 275 11.66 1.60 -10.69
N LYS A 276 12.52 0.59 -10.49
CA LYS A 276 13.05 -0.23 -11.59
C LYS A 276 11.93 -0.86 -12.41
N SER A 277 10.90 -1.39 -11.76
CA SER A 277 9.77 -2.07 -12.42
C SER A 277 8.89 -1.10 -13.21
N VAL A 278 8.60 0.08 -12.65
CA VAL A 278 7.88 1.16 -13.37
C VAL A 278 8.67 1.60 -14.60
N TYR A 279 9.98 1.77 -14.45
CA TYR A 279 10.88 2.16 -15.54
C TYR A 279 10.96 1.08 -16.62
N ALA A 280 11.07 -0.20 -16.25
CA ALA A 280 11.08 -1.31 -17.20
C ALA A 280 9.78 -1.43 -18.00
N ALA A 281 8.63 -1.09 -17.41
CA ALA A 281 7.34 -1.11 -18.11
C ALA A 281 7.30 -0.14 -19.31
N SER A 282 8.10 0.94 -19.29
CA SER A 282 8.19 1.89 -20.40
C SER A 282 8.83 1.33 -21.68
N TYR A 283 9.51 0.19 -21.58
CA TYR A 283 10.14 -0.52 -22.70
C TYR A 283 9.33 -1.72 -23.21
N SER A 284 8.16 -1.98 -22.64
CA SER A 284 7.30 -3.12 -23.01
C SER A 284 6.00 -2.64 -23.65
N ASP A 285 5.48 -3.38 -24.61
CA ASP A 285 4.16 -3.19 -25.21
C ASP A 285 3.09 -4.13 -24.61
N THR A 286 3.49 -5.06 -23.75
CA THR A 286 2.60 -6.00 -23.03
C THR A 286 2.00 -5.41 -21.76
N ILE A 287 1.08 -6.15 -21.16
CA ILE A 287 0.52 -5.87 -19.84
C ILE A 287 1.62 -6.00 -18.77
N ASN A 288 1.81 -4.96 -17.96
CA ASN A 288 2.72 -4.95 -16.82
C ASN A 288 1.93 -4.85 -15.51
N LEU A 289 2.24 -5.73 -14.57
CA LEU A 289 1.61 -5.77 -13.25
C LEU A 289 2.67 -5.57 -12.17
N ILE A 290 2.43 -4.62 -11.27
CA ILE A 290 3.21 -4.45 -10.04
C ILE A 290 2.29 -4.75 -8.85
N VAL A 291 2.65 -5.73 -8.04
CA VAL A 291 1.93 -6.10 -6.83
C VAL A 291 2.57 -5.41 -5.63
N LEU A 292 1.76 -4.66 -4.88
CA LEU A 292 2.09 -4.15 -3.57
C LEU A 292 1.50 -5.12 -2.54
N ASP A 293 2.31 -6.05 -2.07
CA ASP A 293 1.88 -7.12 -1.20
C ASP A 293 1.70 -6.60 0.24
N GLU A 294 0.56 -6.93 0.83
CA GLU A 294 0.06 -6.40 2.10
C GLU A 294 0.12 -4.86 2.14
N MET A 295 -0.44 -4.26 1.09
CA MET A 295 -0.47 -2.81 0.85
C MET A 295 -0.94 -2.00 2.07
N ASN A 296 -1.84 -2.58 2.88
CA ASN A 296 -2.41 -1.94 4.06
C ASN A 296 -1.63 -2.18 5.38
N LEU A 297 -0.42 -2.76 5.34
CA LEU A 297 0.52 -2.75 6.48
C LEU A 297 1.02 -1.34 6.82
N ALA A 298 1.05 -0.44 5.83
CA ALA A 298 1.34 0.96 6.00
C ALA A 298 0.18 1.82 5.47
N ARG A 299 0.12 3.09 5.87
CA ARG A 299 -0.91 4.02 5.38
C ARG A 299 -0.66 4.33 3.91
N ILE A 300 -1.53 3.79 3.04
CA ILE A 300 -1.42 3.85 1.58
C ILE A 300 -1.31 5.29 1.08
N GLU A 301 -2.01 6.22 1.73
CA GLU A 301 -2.06 7.63 1.37
C GLU A 301 -0.74 8.36 1.60
N TYR A 302 0.20 7.79 2.35
CA TYR A 302 1.47 8.44 2.64
C TYR A 302 2.52 8.11 1.58
N TYR A 303 2.63 6.84 1.18
CA TYR A 303 3.65 6.40 0.24
C TYR A 303 3.13 6.33 -1.22
N PHE A 304 1.83 6.15 -1.45
CA PHE A 304 1.25 5.94 -2.78
C PHE A 304 0.40 7.12 -3.29
N ALA A 305 0.28 8.22 -2.52
CA ALA A 305 -0.59 9.35 -2.88
C ALA A 305 -0.24 10.01 -4.21
N GLU A 306 1.04 10.11 -4.57
CA GLU A 306 1.48 10.74 -5.82
C GLU A 306 0.96 9.95 -7.03
N PHE A 307 1.10 8.63 -7.02
CA PHE A 307 0.54 7.73 -8.04
C PHE A 307 -0.98 7.88 -8.15
N LEU A 308 -1.67 7.86 -7.00
CA LEU A 308 -3.11 8.05 -6.93
C LEU A 308 -3.57 9.40 -7.47
N SER A 309 -2.74 10.44 -7.44
CA SER A 309 -3.08 11.77 -7.94
C SER A 309 -2.77 11.91 -9.43
N VAL A 310 -1.59 11.46 -9.85
CA VAL A 310 -1.08 11.59 -11.22
C VAL A 310 -1.94 10.78 -12.21
N MET A 311 -2.37 9.58 -11.82
CA MET A 311 -3.24 8.73 -12.64
C MET A 311 -4.70 9.23 -12.75
N GLU A 312 -5.07 10.34 -12.10
CA GLU A 312 -6.39 10.99 -12.30
C GLU A 312 -6.39 11.99 -13.44
N MET A 313 -5.22 12.39 -13.92
CA MET A 313 -5.11 13.38 -14.97
C MET A 313 -5.73 12.82 -16.27
N PRO A 314 -6.62 13.59 -16.94
CA PRO A 314 -7.23 13.15 -18.19
C PRO A 314 -6.21 12.90 -19.31
N ASP A 315 -5.13 13.68 -19.34
CA ASP A 315 -4.04 13.50 -20.29
C ASP A 315 -3.00 12.52 -19.73
N VAL A 316 -2.86 11.39 -20.43
CA VAL A 316 -1.91 10.33 -20.11
C VAL A 316 -0.44 10.79 -20.24
N ASN A 317 -0.16 11.82 -21.04
CA ASN A 317 1.18 12.39 -21.19
C ASN A 317 1.61 13.23 -19.99
N GLU A 318 0.65 13.60 -19.13
CA GLU A 318 0.89 14.28 -17.87
C GLU A 318 1.10 13.31 -16.72
N TRP A 319 1.09 11.99 -16.97
CA TRP A 319 1.30 10.98 -15.93
C TRP A 319 2.78 10.87 -15.53
N LYS A 320 3.37 12.00 -15.14
CA LYS A 320 4.80 12.17 -14.88
C LYS A 320 5.05 12.33 -13.38
N ILE A 321 6.02 11.59 -12.87
CA ILE A 321 6.47 11.65 -11.48
C ILE A 321 7.89 12.24 -11.42
N ASP A 322 8.11 13.18 -10.52
CA ASP A 322 9.41 13.79 -10.25
C ASP A 322 10.32 12.83 -9.47
N ILE A 323 11.44 12.43 -10.07
CA ILE A 323 12.44 11.55 -9.44
C ILE A 323 13.62 12.38 -8.91
N VAL A 324 14.10 13.32 -9.73
CA VAL A 324 15.28 14.14 -9.43
C VAL A 324 15.07 15.58 -9.91
N PRO A 325 15.55 16.59 -9.16
CA PRO A 325 15.27 17.99 -9.48
C PRO A 325 16.07 18.54 -10.66
N VAL A 326 17.24 17.97 -10.93
CA VAL A 326 18.16 18.40 -12.00
C VAL A 326 18.55 17.18 -12.80
N SER A 327 18.37 17.21 -14.11
CA SER A 327 18.78 16.15 -15.03
C SER A 327 20.27 16.20 -15.34
N ASP A 328 20.87 15.03 -15.52
CA ASP A 328 22.23 14.83 -15.99
C ASP A 328 22.21 14.17 -17.38
N ALA A 329 23.23 14.43 -18.20
CA ALA A 329 23.39 13.78 -19.51
C ALA A 329 23.59 12.25 -19.41
N HIS A 330 24.05 11.76 -18.26
CA HIS A 330 24.24 10.33 -17.99
C HIS A 330 23.03 9.68 -17.32
N ASP A 331 21.91 10.40 -17.16
CA ASP A 331 20.68 9.81 -16.63
C ASP A 331 20.06 8.78 -17.61
N PRO A 332 19.23 7.85 -17.11
CA PRO A 332 18.52 6.87 -17.92
C PRO A 332 17.68 7.54 -19.03
N LYS A 333 17.62 6.91 -20.20
CA LYS A 333 17.04 7.49 -21.43
C LYS A 333 15.60 7.97 -21.28
N ASN A 334 14.76 7.20 -20.59
CA ASN A 334 13.34 7.52 -20.42
C ASN A 334 13.08 8.44 -19.22
N LEU A 335 14.13 8.93 -18.55
CA LEU A 335 14.05 9.95 -17.50
C LEU A 335 14.17 11.35 -18.13
N ILE A 336 13.04 11.91 -18.55
CA ILE A 336 13.02 13.19 -19.27
C ILE A 336 12.82 14.33 -18.28
N ASN A 337 13.76 15.27 -18.23
CA ASN A 337 13.75 16.39 -17.27
C ASN A 337 13.63 15.94 -15.81
N GLY A 338 14.24 14.81 -15.46
CA GLY A 338 14.21 14.25 -14.10
C GLY A 338 12.88 13.60 -13.71
N LYS A 339 11.98 13.44 -14.69
CA LYS A 339 10.65 12.85 -14.52
C LYS A 339 10.54 11.53 -15.24
N ILE A 340 9.79 10.61 -14.65
CA ILE A 340 9.41 9.34 -15.26
C ILE A 340 7.94 9.39 -15.67
N LEU A 341 7.61 8.91 -16.87
CA LEU A 341 6.24 8.74 -17.34
C LEU A 341 5.71 7.38 -16.87
N ILE A 342 4.54 7.34 -16.24
CA ILE A 342 3.83 6.10 -15.92
C ILE A 342 3.15 5.61 -17.21
N PRO A 343 3.54 4.45 -17.76
CA PRO A 343 3.00 3.99 -19.02
C PRO A 343 1.59 3.40 -18.84
N GLN A 344 0.77 3.46 -19.90
CA GLN A 344 -0.64 3.02 -19.85
C GLN A 344 -0.80 1.50 -19.68
N ASN A 345 0.21 0.72 -20.06
CA ASN A 345 0.22 -0.72 -19.93
C ASN A 345 0.57 -1.22 -18.51
N LEU A 346 0.72 -0.33 -17.53
CA LEU A 346 1.05 -0.66 -16.15
C LEU A 346 -0.18 -0.58 -15.24
N TRP A 347 -0.42 -1.64 -14.47
CA TRP A 347 -1.40 -1.67 -13.39
C TRP A 347 -0.74 -1.98 -12.04
N PHE A 348 -1.26 -1.35 -10.99
CA PHE A 348 -0.86 -1.55 -9.61
C PHE A 348 -1.90 -2.38 -8.86
N ILE A 349 -1.47 -3.49 -8.26
CA ILE A 349 -2.34 -4.44 -7.58
C ILE A 349 -1.96 -4.45 -6.11
N GLY A 350 -2.79 -3.89 -5.24
CA GLY A 350 -2.61 -3.98 -3.79
C GLY A 350 -3.25 -5.24 -3.26
N THR A 351 -2.55 -6.06 -2.48
CA THR A 351 -3.21 -7.09 -1.66
C THR A 351 -3.48 -6.51 -0.29
N ALA A 352 -4.68 -6.76 0.24
CA ALA A 352 -5.09 -6.25 1.55
C ALA A 352 -5.71 -7.37 2.40
N ASN A 353 -5.29 -7.41 3.67
CA ASN A 353 -5.92 -8.25 4.69
C ASN A 353 -6.97 -7.44 5.44
N LYS A 354 -8.06 -8.10 5.86
CA LYS A 354 -9.06 -7.52 6.77
C LYS A 354 -8.83 -8.08 8.17
N ASP A 355 -7.77 -7.62 8.84
CA ASP A 355 -7.36 -8.04 10.18
C ASP A 355 -6.98 -6.82 11.05
N ASP A 356 -7.04 -6.97 12.37
CA ASP A 356 -6.81 -5.86 13.32
C ASP A 356 -5.36 -5.34 13.30
N SER A 357 -4.43 -6.08 12.69
CA SER A 357 -3.02 -5.73 12.55
C SER A 357 -2.72 -4.78 11.38
N THR A 358 -3.69 -4.47 10.53
CA THR A 358 -3.49 -3.61 9.36
C THR A 358 -4.22 -2.28 9.47
N PHE A 359 -3.80 -1.29 8.68
CA PHE A 359 -4.49 -0.01 8.60
C PHE A 359 -5.76 -0.15 7.77
N THR A 360 -6.85 0.48 8.22
CA THR A 360 -8.05 0.63 7.41
C THR A 360 -7.75 1.49 6.18
N ILE A 361 -8.08 0.98 5.00
CA ILE A 361 -7.95 1.70 3.73
C ILE A 361 -9.02 2.80 3.70
N THR A 362 -8.62 4.05 3.40
CA THR A 362 -9.55 5.17 3.39
C THR A 362 -10.37 5.23 2.09
N ASP A 363 -11.52 5.92 2.16
CA ASP A 363 -12.34 6.22 0.98
C ASP A 363 -11.56 6.94 -0.13
N LYS A 364 -10.56 7.75 0.24
CA LYS A 364 -9.72 8.48 -0.73
C LYS A 364 -8.95 7.54 -1.67
N VAL A 365 -8.58 6.35 -1.19
CA VAL A 365 -7.90 5.31 -1.98
C VAL A 365 -8.93 4.51 -2.76
N TYR A 366 -10.00 4.07 -2.09
CA TYR A 366 -11.04 3.26 -2.71
C TYR A 366 -11.84 3.95 -3.80
N ASP A 367 -12.04 5.27 -3.71
CA ASP A 367 -12.68 6.01 -4.78
C ASP A 367 -11.86 5.91 -6.08
N ARG A 368 -10.54 5.67 -5.99
CA ARG A 368 -9.60 5.60 -7.12
C ARG A 368 -9.30 4.19 -7.59
N ALA A 369 -9.40 3.20 -6.71
CA ALA A 369 -9.05 1.81 -7.00
C ALA A 369 -10.29 0.92 -7.15
N VAL A 370 -10.25 -0.14 -7.95
CA VAL A 370 -11.31 -1.17 -7.95
C VAL A 370 -10.98 -2.24 -6.93
N ALA A 371 -11.87 -2.43 -5.96
CA ALA A 371 -11.73 -3.50 -4.97
C ALA A 371 -12.33 -4.81 -5.50
N ILE A 372 -11.60 -5.91 -5.39
CA ILE A 372 -12.02 -7.27 -5.71
C ILE A 372 -11.90 -8.12 -4.46
N ALA A 373 -13.04 -8.61 -3.99
CA ALA A 373 -13.14 -9.44 -2.80
C ALA A 373 -13.03 -10.92 -3.15
N ILE A 374 -12.03 -11.59 -2.59
CA ILE A 374 -11.74 -13.01 -2.77
C ILE A 374 -12.00 -13.71 -1.42
N ASN A 375 -13.26 -14.08 -1.19
CA ASN A 375 -13.71 -14.64 0.10
C ASN A 375 -13.87 -16.16 0.09
N LYS A 376 -13.85 -16.80 -1.09
CA LYS A 376 -14.04 -18.25 -1.24
C LYS A 376 -12.89 -18.83 -2.06
N LYS A 377 -12.41 -20.00 -1.64
CA LYS A 377 -11.51 -20.82 -2.47
C LYS A 377 -12.36 -21.44 -3.58
N ALA A 378 -11.84 -21.44 -4.80
CA ALA A 378 -12.47 -22.16 -5.89
C ALA A 378 -12.27 -23.67 -5.70
N ASP A 379 -13.25 -24.44 -6.17
CA ASP A 379 -13.15 -25.89 -6.21
C ASP A 379 -12.06 -26.34 -7.20
N PHE A 380 -11.61 -27.58 -7.05
CA PHE A 380 -10.67 -28.19 -7.97
C PHE A 380 -11.24 -28.22 -9.38
N ILE A 381 -10.44 -27.76 -10.36
CA ILE A 381 -10.80 -27.78 -11.78
C ILE A 381 -9.83 -28.70 -12.50
N ASP A 382 -10.34 -29.79 -13.06
CA ASP A 382 -9.57 -30.62 -13.99
C ASP A 382 -9.60 -29.93 -15.37
N ALA A 383 -8.46 -29.39 -15.78
CA ALA A 383 -8.35 -28.62 -17.01
C ALA A 383 -7.30 -29.24 -17.94
N PRO A 384 -7.57 -29.34 -19.26
CA PRO A 384 -6.57 -29.75 -20.23
C PRO A 384 -5.41 -28.75 -20.26
N PHE A 385 -4.25 -29.22 -20.71
CA PHE A 385 -3.09 -28.35 -20.89
C PHE A 385 -3.46 -27.16 -21.79
N THR A 386 -3.31 -25.96 -21.25
CA THR A 386 -3.66 -24.70 -21.90
C THR A 386 -2.44 -23.80 -21.90
N GLU A 387 -2.11 -23.21 -23.04
CA GLU A 387 -0.95 -22.32 -23.19
C GLU A 387 -1.26 -20.90 -22.69
N ASN A 388 -0.19 -20.18 -22.34
CA ASN A 388 -0.23 -18.74 -22.05
C ASN A 388 -0.63 -17.93 -23.31
N VAL A 389 -0.86 -16.62 -23.17
CA VAL A 389 -1.28 -15.75 -24.27
C VAL A 389 -0.23 -14.69 -24.57
N SER A 390 0.10 -14.51 -25.84
CA SER A 390 0.88 -13.36 -26.31
C SER A 390 -0.09 -12.24 -26.67
N MET A 391 -0.14 -11.17 -25.87
CA MET A 391 -1.09 -10.07 -26.05
C MET A 391 -0.46 -8.72 -25.76
N THR A 392 -0.66 -7.78 -26.69
CA THR A 392 -0.28 -6.38 -26.52
C THR A 392 -1.30 -5.66 -25.64
N PHE A 393 -0.85 -4.61 -24.95
CA PHE A 393 -1.73 -3.73 -24.21
C PHE A 393 -2.80 -3.10 -25.11
N GLU A 394 -2.42 -2.67 -26.32
CA GLU A 394 -3.32 -2.02 -27.27
C GLU A 394 -4.51 -2.92 -27.64
N TYR A 395 -4.26 -4.21 -27.91
CA TYR A 395 -5.35 -5.14 -28.21
C TYR A 395 -6.30 -5.33 -27.02
N LEU A 396 -5.77 -5.46 -25.80
CA LEU A 396 -6.59 -5.61 -24.60
C LEU A 396 -7.44 -4.35 -24.32
N ASP A 397 -6.84 -3.17 -24.49
CA ASP A 397 -7.53 -1.88 -24.32
C ASP A 397 -8.63 -1.69 -25.37
N ASP A 398 -8.37 -2.05 -26.63
CA ASP A 398 -9.38 -2.05 -27.70
C ASP A 398 -10.51 -3.06 -27.46
N LEU A 399 -10.20 -4.21 -26.88
CA LEU A 399 -11.21 -5.17 -26.47
C LEU A 399 -12.13 -4.56 -25.39
N PHE A 400 -11.57 -3.90 -24.38
CA PHE A 400 -12.36 -3.19 -23.36
C PHE A 400 -13.23 -2.08 -23.96
N LYS A 401 -12.67 -1.23 -24.82
CA LYS A 401 -13.41 -0.12 -25.46
C LYS A 401 -14.56 -0.62 -26.34
N ARG A 402 -14.33 -1.69 -27.13
CA ARG A 402 -15.37 -2.32 -27.96
C ARG A 402 -16.50 -2.85 -27.09
N THR A 403 -16.18 -3.55 -26.00
CA THR A 403 -17.18 -4.06 -25.07
C THR A 403 -17.94 -2.94 -24.37
N GLN A 404 -17.27 -1.88 -23.91
CA GLN A 404 -17.90 -0.71 -23.29
C GLN A 404 -18.84 0.04 -24.23
N SER A 405 -18.57 0.01 -25.53
CA SER A 405 -19.44 0.63 -26.54
C SER A 405 -20.61 -0.28 -26.94
N GLY A 406 -20.39 -1.60 -26.95
CA GLY A 406 -21.38 -2.59 -27.36
C GLY A 406 -22.42 -2.94 -26.29
N TYR A 407 -22.07 -2.86 -25.00
CA TYR A 407 -22.97 -3.13 -23.89
C TYR A 407 -23.39 -1.83 -23.20
N GLN A 408 -24.69 -1.62 -23.10
CA GLN A 408 -25.28 -0.47 -22.39
C GLN A 408 -26.18 -0.97 -21.27
N LEU A 409 -26.18 -0.24 -20.15
CA LEU A 409 -27.09 -0.48 -19.04
C LEU A 409 -28.54 -0.25 -19.49
N SER A 410 -29.44 -1.12 -19.07
CA SER A 410 -30.88 -0.94 -19.33
C SER A 410 -31.41 0.35 -18.70
N GLU A 411 -32.50 0.90 -19.26
CA GLU A 411 -33.16 2.08 -18.66
C GLU A 411 -33.64 1.80 -17.24
N VAL A 412 -34.07 0.56 -16.96
CA VAL A 412 -34.47 0.10 -15.63
C VAL A 412 -33.29 0.14 -14.66
N ALA A 413 -32.13 -0.38 -15.08
CA ALA A 413 -30.91 -0.36 -14.28
C ALA A 413 -30.45 1.08 -13.97
N ASN A 414 -30.42 1.95 -14.98
CA ASN A 414 -30.03 3.35 -14.81
C ASN A 414 -31.00 4.13 -13.91
N SER A 415 -32.30 4.05 -14.18
CA SER A 415 -33.31 4.77 -13.40
C SER A 415 -33.40 4.26 -11.95
N GLY A 416 -33.22 2.94 -11.75
CA GLY A 416 -33.11 2.36 -10.41
C GLY A 416 -31.90 2.88 -9.66
N PHE A 417 -30.74 2.97 -10.30
CA PHE A 417 -29.52 3.49 -9.66
C PHE A 417 -29.60 4.97 -9.30
N ILE A 418 -30.28 5.79 -10.10
CA ILE A 418 -30.53 7.21 -9.78
C ILE A 418 -31.43 7.33 -8.55
N GLN A 419 -32.52 6.56 -8.49
CA GLN A 419 -33.39 6.55 -7.31
C GLN A 419 -32.67 6.04 -6.05
N LEU A 420 -31.75 5.10 -6.22
CA LEU A 420 -30.93 4.58 -5.13
C LEU A 420 -29.93 5.64 -4.62
N ASP A 421 -29.29 6.39 -5.51
CA ASP A 421 -28.40 7.51 -5.16
C ASP A 421 -29.16 8.59 -4.37
N GLU A 422 -30.32 9.02 -4.86
CA GLU A 422 -31.18 10.01 -4.20
C GLU A 422 -31.57 9.57 -2.78
N PHE A 423 -31.96 8.29 -2.62
CA PHE A 423 -32.31 7.74 -1.32
C PHE A 423 -31.11 7.67 -0.36
N ILE A 424 -29.96 7.18 -0.85
CA ILE A 424 -28.75 7.07 -0.03
C ILE A 424 -28.25 8.46 0.38
N GLN A 425 -28.34 9.45 -0.52
CA GLN A 425 -27.99 10.83 -0.26
C GLN A 425 -28.91 11.47 0.79
N ASP A 426 -30.23 11.24 0.71
CA ASP A 426 -31.17 11.81 1.68
C ASP A 426 -30.99 11.20 3.07
N LYS A 427 -30.95 9.86 3.17
CA LYS A 427 -30.96 9.14 4.45
C LYS A 427 -29.58 9.01 5.11
N PHE A 428 -28.55 8.73 4.33
CA PHE A 428 -27.21 8.42 4.85
C PHE A 428 -26.19 9.54 4.62
N LYS A 429 -26.58 10.61 3.90
CA LYS A 429 -25.69 11.73 3.54
C LYS A 429 -24.44 11.29 2.76
N ILE A 430 -24.57 10.19 2.01
CA ILE A 430 -23.54 9.67 1.10
C ILE A 430 -24.08 9.84 -0.33
N ALA A 431 -23.29 10.43 -1.22
CA ALA A 431 -23.67 10.59 -2.63
C ALA A 431 -22.76 9.79 -3.55
N PHE A 432 -23.28 9.37 -4.70
CA PHE A 432 -22.48 8.70 -5.72
C PHE A 432 -21.68 9.76 -6.46
N GLY A 433 -20.42 9.94 -6.07
CA GLY A 433 -19.54 10.88 -6.76
C GLY A 433 -19.40 10.55 -8.26
N ASN A 434 -19.18 11.57 -9.09
CA ASN A 434 -18.99 11.42 -10.54
C ASN A 434 -17.97 10.33 -10.93
N ARG A 435 -16.94 10.15 -10.10
CA ARG A 435 -15.93 9.11 -10.28
C ARG A 435 -16.50 7.70 -10.17
N ILE A 436 -17.34 7.44 -9.17
CA ILE A 436 -17.97 6.14 -8.96
C ILE A 436 -18.90 5.85 -10.15
N MET A 437 -19.68 6.84 -10.58
CA MET A 437 -20.56 6.69 -11.74
C MET A 437 -19.80 6.41 -13.03
N LYS A 438 -18.66 7.09 -13.26
CA LYS A 438 -17.77 6.77 -14.38
C LYS A 438 -17.24 5.34 -14.30
N GLN A 439 -16.83 4.90 -13.11
CA GLN A 439 -16.32 3.54 -12.93
C GLN A 439 -17.41 2.48 -13.17
N ILE A 440 -18.64 2.71 -12.72
CA ILE A 440 -19.77 1.80 -12.99
C ILE A 440 -19.99 1.66 -14.50
N LYS A 441 -19.97 2.78 -15.23
CA LYS A 441 -20.13 2.80 -16.70
C LYS A 441 -19.00 2.10 -17.45
N LEU A 442 -17.80 1.99 -16.86
CA LEU A 442 -16.67 1.27 -17.44
C LEU A 442 -16.66 -0.21 -17.05
N PHE A 443 -17.03 -0.51 -15.80
CA PHE A 443 -16.96 -1.84 -15.20
C PHE A 443 -18.07 -2.76 -15.69
N VAL A 444 -19.33 -2.33 -15.59
CA VAL A 444 -20.49 -3.21 -15.83
C VAL A 444 -20.54 -3.72 -17.27
N PRO A 445 -20.31 -2.90 -18.32
CA PRO A 445 -20.27 -3.39 -19.69
C PRO A 445 -19.21 -4.49 -19.92
N VAL A 446 -18.01 -4.34 -19.35
CA VAL A 446 -16.93 -5.33 -19.48
C VAL A 446 -17.30 -6.62 -18.74
N TYR A 447 -17.90 -6.49 -17.56
CA TYR A 447 -18.41 -7.63 -16.79
C TYR A 447 -19.51 -8.40 -17.54
N MET A 448 -20.42 -7.68 -18.22
CA MET A 448 -21.41 -8.28 -19.11
C MET A 448 -20.77 -8.97 -20.32
N GLY A 449 -19.72 -8.35 -20.89
CA GLY A 449 -18.94 -8.92 -21.97
C GLY A 449 -18.23 -10.22 -21.60
N CYS A 450 -17.95 -10.46 -20.31
CA CYS A 450 -17.47 -11.75 -19.80
C CYS A 450 -18.59 -12.81 -19.65
N GLY A 451 -19.86 -12.46 -19.91
CA GLY A 451 -21.01 -13.36 -19.87
C GLY A 451 -21.84 -13.30 -18.58
N PHE A 452 -21.73 -12.24 -17.78
CA PHE A 452 -22.51 -12.04 -16.56
C PHE A 452 -23.65 -11.02 -16.75
N SER A 453 -24.59 -10.95 -15.80
CA SER A 453 -25.70 -10.01 -15.87
C SER A 453 -25.29 -8.58 -15.49
N GLU A 454 -26.05 -7.60 -15.97
CA GLU A 454 -25.86 -6.20 -15.56
C GLU A 454 -26.11 -5.99 -14.07
N PHE A 455 -27.12 -6.68 -13.52
CA PHE A 455 -27.51 -6.56 -12.11
C PHE A 455 -26.44 -7.12 -11.18
N ASP A 456 -25.76 -8.21 -11.54
CA ASP A 456 -24.64 -8.74 -10.77
C ASP A 456 -23.45 -7.76 -10.74
N GLY A 457 -23.17 -7.10 -11.87
CA GLY A 457 -22.12 -6.08 -11.96
C GLY A 457 -22.45 -4.85 -11.13
N LEU A 458 -23.70 -4.39 -11.19
CA LEU A 458 -24.20 -3.25 -10.41
C LEU A 458 -24.25 -3.57 -8.91
N ASP A 459 -24.68 -4.76 -8.53
CA ASP A 459 -24.68 -5.25 -7.15
C ASP A 459 -23.27 -5.22 -6.56
N TYR A 460 -22.30 -5.70 -7.33
CA TYR A 460 -20.91 -5.69 -6.93
C TYR A 460 -20.37 -4.26 -6.71
N MET A 461 -20.61 -3.37 -7.68
CA MET A 461 -20.18 -1.99 -7.59
C MET A 461 -20.87 -1.25 -6.44
N LEU A 462 -22.17 -1.45 -6.23
CA LEU A 462 -22.91 -0.89 -5.10
C LEU A 462 -22.27 -1.31 -3.77
N THR A 463 -22.01 -2.60 -3.61
CA THR A 463 -21.43 -3.14 -2.37
C THR A 463 -20.05 -2.55 -2.08
N PHE A 464 -19.11 -2.67 -3.03
CA PHE A 464 -17.69 -2.39 -2.76
C PHE A 464 -17.27 -0.95 -3.04
N LYS A 465 -18.14 -0.10 -3.60
CA LYS A 465 -17.87 1.34 -3.77
C LYS A 465 -18.70 2.23 -2.86
N ILE A 466 -19.96 1.88 -2.61
CA ILE A 466 -20.91 2.74 -1.93
C ILE A 466 -21.19 2.21 -0.54
N LEU A 467 -21.71 0.97 -0.43
CA LEU A 467 -22.14 0.43 0.86
C LEU A 467 -20.97 0.26 1.84
N ARG A 468 -19.74 0.01 1.37
CA ARG A 468 -18.57 0.00 2.25
C ARG A 468 -18.40 1.31 3.06
N LYS A 469 -18.81 2.46 2.52
CA LYS A 469 -18.75 3.74 3.25
C LYS A 469 -19.62 3.74 4.53
N PHE A 470 -20.56 2.81 4.62
CA PHE A 470 -21.44 2.64 5.77
C PHE A 470 -20.71 1.99 6.94
N GLU A 471 -19.60 1.27 6.71
CA GLU A 471 -18.76 0.69 7.78
C GLU A 471 -18.19 1.78 8.72
N MET A 472 -18.04 3.02 8.22
CA MET A 472 -17.57 4.16 9.01
C MET A 472 -18.70 4.92 9.73
N LEU A 473 -19.96 4.61 9.44
CA LEU A 473 -21.11 5.27 10.06
C LEU A 473 -21.43 4.64 11.42
N ASN A 474 -22.06 5.41 12.31
CA ASN A 474 -22.62 4.86 13.54
C ASN A 474 -23.97 4.18 13.22
N LEU A 475 -23.91 2.88 12.93
CA LEU A 475 -25.04 2.11 12.42
C LEU A 475 -26.12 1.79 13.46
N THR A 476 -25.84 1.94 14.76
CA THR A 476 -26.79 1.60 15.83
C THR A 476 -28.09 2.39 15.72
N PHE A 477 -28.04 3.61 15.18
CA PHE A 477 -29.21 4.48 14.97
C PHE A 477 -29.85 4.34 13.57
N LEU A 478 -29.25 3.56 12.65
CA LEU A 478 -29.63 3.51 11.24
C LEU A 478 -30.31 2.20 10.82
N LYS A 479 -30.65 1.32 11.78
CA LYS A 479 -31.20 -0.01 11.47
C LYS A 479 -32.49 0.05 10.65
N LYS A 480 -33.34 1.06 10.88
CA LYS A 480 -34.60 1.26 10.16
C LYS A 480 -34.34 1.70 8.72
N GLU A 481 -33.43 2.64 8.53
CA GLU A 481 -33.03 3.15 7.22
C GLU A 481 -32.37 2.05 6.38
N LEU A 482 -31.61 1.14 7.00
CA LEU A 482 -31.06 -0.03 6.32
C LEU A 482 -32.14 -1.02 5.86
N ASP A 483 -33.22 -1.18 6.64
CA ASP A 483 -34.38 -1.99 6.22
C ASP A 483 -35.16 -1.33 5.07
N GLU A 484 -35.34 -0.01 5.13
CA GLU A 484 -35.92 0.77 4.03
C GLU A 484 -35.08 0.66 2.75
N LEU A 485 -33.75 0.64 2.87
CA LEU A 485 -32.82 0.45 1.75
C LEU A 485 -32.99 -0.93 1.09
N ILE A 486 -33.08 -2.01 1.87
CA ILE A 486 -33.32 -3.37 1.34
C ILE A 486 -34.68 -3.41 0.62
N ALA A 487 -35.72 -2.84 1.22
CA ALA A 487 -37.05 -2.81 0.63
C ALA A 487 -37.08 -2.01 -0.69
N LEU A 488 -36.32 -0.91 -0.77
CA LEU A 488 -36.16 -0.13 -2.00
C LEU A 488 -35.45 -0.94 -3.09
N ILE A 489 -34.34 -1.62 -2.77
CA ILE A 489 -33.61 -2.48 -3.71
C ILE A 489 -34.55 -3.55 -4.28
N ASP A 490 -35.31 -4.24 -3.41
CA ASP A 490 -36.26 -5.28 -3.84
C ASP A 490 -37.38 -4.71 -4.73
N LYS A 491 -37.82 -3.47 -4.47
CA LYS A 491 -38.83 -2.79 -5.29
C LYS A 491 -38.31 -2.38 -6.67
N LEU A 492 -37.07 -1.91 -6.75
CA LEU A 492 -36.48 -1.39 -7.98
C LEU A 492 -35.99 -2.50 -8.91
N PHE A 493 -35.35 -3.53 -8.37
CA PHE A 493 -34.63 -4.54 -9.15
C PHE A 493 -35.19 -5.97 -8.98
N GLY A 494 -36.09 -6.18 -8.01
CA GLY A 494 -36.66 -7.48 -7.71
C GLY A 494 -35.94 -8.24 -6.59
N LYS A 495 -36.66 -9.16 -5.95
CA LYS A 495 -36.21 -9.88 -4.74
C LYS A 495 -35.02 -10.82 -4.96
N GLU A 496 -34.82 -11.30 -6.18
CA GLU A 496 -33.74 -12.23 -6.51
C GLU A 496 -32.45 -11.52 -6.97
N GLN A 497 -32.50 -10.19 -7.14
CA GLN A 497 -31.35 -9.38 -7.55
C GLN A 497 -30.66 -8.75 -6.34
N PHE A 498 -29.43 -8.26 -6.53
CA PHE A 498 -28.66 -7.53 -5.50
C PHE A 498 -28.39 -8.34 -4.22
N ILE A 499 -28.12 -9.64 -4.36
CA ILE A 499 -27.92 -10.55 -3.22
C ILE A 499 -26.68 -10.15 -2.41
N VAL A 500 -25.60 -9.72 -3.06
CA VAL A 500 -24.35 -9.35 -2.38
C VAL A 500 -24.56 -8.10 -1.53
N SER A 501 -25.20 -7.08 -2.08
CA SER A 501 -25.54 -5.84 -1.36
C SER A 501 -26.47 -6.10 -0.19
N LYS A 502 -27.50 -6.94 -0.38
CA LYS A 502 -28.44 -7.29 0.69
C LYS A 502 -27.75 -8.05 1.83
N ASN A 503 -26.89 -9.01 1.51
CA ASN A 503 -26.11 -9.73 2.52
C ASN A 503 -25.16 -8.78 3.27
N PHE A 504 -24.51 -7.87 2.55
CA PHE A 504 -23.62 -6.87 3.15
C PHE A 504 -24.38 -5.95 4.11
N ILE A 505 -25.55 -5.42 3.72
CA ILE A 505 -26.41 -4.61 4.59
C ILE A 505 -26.86 -5.43 5.82
N ALA A 506 -27.23 -6.70 5.63
CA ALA A 506 -27.61 -7.57 6.74
C ALA A 506 -26.46 -7.80 7.74
N ASP A 507 -25.22 -7.91 7.26
CA ASP A 507 -24.06 -8.06 8.13
C ASP A 507 -23.70 -6.74 8.84
N LEU A 508 -23.83 -5.59 8.18
CA LEU A 508 -23.74 -4.28 8.82
C LEU A 508 -24.76 -4.13 9.96
N LYS A 509 -25.99 -4.61 9.77
CA LYS A 509 -27.02 -4.59 10.83
C LYS A 509 -26.70 -5.47 12.03
N LYS A 510 -25.98 -6.58 11.83
CA LYS A 510 -25.54 -7.48 12.93
C LYS A 510 -24.38 -6.88 13.71
N ALA A 511 -23.52 -6.11 13.04
CA ALA A 511 -22.40 -5.42 13.67
C ALA A 511 -22.82 -4.16 14.46
N ALA A 512 -23.98 -3.58 14.10
CA ALA A 512 -24.61 -2.42 14.73
C ALA A 512 -25.43 -2.73 15.98
#